data_AF-A0A9C9MI44-F1
#
_entry.id   AF-A0A9C9MI44-F1
#
_cell.length_a   1.000
_cell.length_b   1.000
_cell.length_c   1.000
_cell.angle_alpha   90.00
_cell.angle_beta   90.00
_cell.angle_gamma   90.00
#
_symmetry.space_group_name_H-M   'P 1'
#
loop_
_entity.id
_entity.type
_entity.pdbx_description
1 polymer ?
#
loop_
_entity_poly.entity_id
_entity_poly.type
_entity_poly.pdbx_seq_one_letter_code
_entity_poly.pdbx_strand_id
1 'polypeptide(L)'
;IEGIGPKSAEALVTSGVSTYRTMASMTPEALEDAVKSKKVRLVGSTSTWPMQAELAANGEFEALDALKGRIKGGFLHDDLTAIEGIGPKAQEALYEAGFRSYAEVAAADVEALNAVLEAANLKLLTPDTWPQQADLLAKGDLDALKTLQDQLKGGRA
;
A
#
# COMPACT_ATOMS: atom_id res chain seq x y z
N ILE A 1 7.82 -1.00 14.86
CA ILE A 1 7.54 -1.29 13.43
C ILE A 1 6.71 -2.56 13.40
N GLU A 2 5.47 -2.45 12.93
CA GLU A 2 4.55 -3.56 12.71
C GLU A 2 5.15 -4.56 11.72
N GLY A 3 5.00 -5.86 12.00
CA GLY A 3 5.55 -6.95 11.17
C GLY A 3 6.99 -7.35 11.50
N ILE A 4 7.72 -6.60 12.34
CA ILE A 4 9.04 -7.02 12.82
C ILE A 4 8.91 -7.81 14.12
N GLY A 5 8.96 -9.14 14.01
CA GLY A 5 9.04 -10.04 15.17
C GLY A 5 10.44 -10.06 15.83
N PRO A 6 10.58 -10.64 17.04
CA PRO A 6 11.83 -10.63 17.80
C PRO A 6 13.06 -11.15 17.03
N LYS A 7 12.90 -12.26 16.29
CA LYS A 7 14.00 -12.84 15.49
C LYS A 7 14.40 -11.97 14.31
N SER A 8 13.42 -11.33 13.64
CA SER A 8 13.70 -10.40 12.55
C SER A 8 14.40 -9.15 13.07
N ALA A 9 13.98 -8.64 14.23
CA ALA A 9 14.64 -7.51 14.89
C ALA A 9 16.11 -7.83 15.23
N GLU A 10 16.37 -8.98 15.84
CA GLU A 10 17.73 -9.44 16.15
C GLU A 10 18.60 -9.58 14.89
N ALA A 11 18.04 -10.16 13.82
CA ALA A 11 18.73 -10.30 12.55
C ALA A 11 19.09 -8.95 11.93
N LEU A 12 18.16 -7.99 11.93
CA LEU A 12 18.38 -6.63 11.44
C LEU A 12 19.50 -5.92 12.21
N VAL A 13 19.45 -5.97 13.55
CA VAL A 13 20.48 -5.37 14.41
C VAL A 13 21.85 -5.99 14.13
N THR A 14 21.93 -7.31 14.01
CA THR A 14 23.17 -8.04 13.70
C THR A 14 23.68 -7.76 12.28
N SER A 15 22.81 -7.27 11.39
CA SER A 15 23.14 -6.83 10.04
C SER A 15 23.40 -5.32 9.96
N GLY A 16 23.49 -4.61 11.10
CA GLY A 16 23.78 -3.18 11.17
C GLY A 16 22.56 -2.26 11.04
N VAL A 17 21.35 -2.83 10.92
CA VAL A 17 20.09 -2.07 10.87
C VAL A 17 19.55 -1.94 12.29
N SER A 18 20.21 -1.09 13.10
CA SER A 18 19.91 -0.91 14.52
C SER A 18 19.14 0.38 14.86
N THR A 19 18.91 1.25 13.88
CA THR A 19 18.20 2.51 14.09
C THR A 19 17.05 2.67 13.09
N TYR A 20 16.01 3.42 13.50
CA TYR A 20 14.92 3.78 12.60
C TYR A 20 15.42 4.55 11.37
N ARG A 21 16.38 5.45 11.55
CA ARG A 21 16.96 6.23 10.44
C ARG A 21 17.66 5.35 9.41
N THR A 22 18.41 4.34 9.85
CA THR A 22 19.04 3.38 8.94
C THR A 22 17.97 2.59 8.18
N MET A 23 16.98 2.06 8.88
CA MET A 23 15.90 1.29 8.25
C MET A 23 15.10 2.13 7.24
N ALA A 24 14.79 3.39 7.57
CA ALA A 24 14.07 4.31 6.69
C ALA A 24 14.83 4.60 5.38
N SER A 25 16.17 4.60 5.42
CA SER A 25 17.01 4.82 4.23
C SER A 25 17.20 3.57 3.35
N MET A 26 16.70 2.42 3.79
CA MET A 26 16.87 1.15 3.08
C MET A 26 15.63 0.79 2.27
N THR A 27 15.83 0.08 1.17
CA THR A 27 14.74 -0.50 0.38
C THR A 27 14.16 -1.74 1.09
N PRO A 28 12.88 -2.09 0.87
CA PRO A 28 12.29 -3.33 1.38
C PRO A 28 13.10 -4.59 1.06
N GLU A 29 13.67 -4.68 -0.13
CA GLU A 29 14.46 -5.84 -0.61
C GLU A 29 15.75 -5.99 0.20
N ALA A 30 16.48 -4.88 0.39
CA ALA A 30 17.68 -4.85 1.22
C ALA A 30 17.40 -5.24 2.68
N LEU A 31 16.25 -4.84 3.25
CA LEU A 31 15.83 -5.26 4.59
C LEU A 31 15.46 -6.74 4.64
N GLU A 32 14.82 -7.26 3.60
CA GLU A 32 14.51 -8.67 3.46
C GLU A 32 15.78 -9.52 3.38
N ASP A 33 16.76 -9.11 2.58
CA ASP A 33 18.07 -9.76 2.46
C ASP A 33 18.83 -9.71 3.79
N ALA A 34 18.79 -8.58 4.49
CA ALA A 34 19.41 -8.44 5.81
C ALA A 34 18.87 -9.47 6.82
N VAL A 35 17.56 -9.77 6.79
CA VAL A 35 16.94 -10.78 7.65
C VAL A 35 17.26 -12.20 7.17
N LYS A 36 17.11 -12.47 5.86
CA LYS A 36 17.36 -13.79 5.27
C LYS A 36 18.81 -14.24 5.39
N SER A 37 19.77 -13.32 5.33
CA SER A 37 21.20 -13.61 5.52
C SER A 37 21.50 -14.26 6.89
N LYS A 38 20.63 -14.02 7.89
CA LYS A 38 20.69 -14.63 9.22
C LYS A 38 19.85 -15.90 9.35
N LYS A 39 19.38 -16.46 8.23
CA LYS A 39 18.51 -17.66 8.16
C LYS A 39 17.17 -17.48 8.91
N VAL A 40 16.72 -16.25 9.09
CA VAL A 40 15.41 -15.95 9.68
C VAL A 40 14.35 -15.98 8.59
N ARG A 41 13.28 -16.76 8.82
CA ARG A 41 12.12 -16.79 7.94
C ARG A 41 11.23 -15.57 8.22
N LEU A 42 10.93 -14.80 7.19
CA LEU A 42 9.97 -13.70 7.27
C LEU A 42 8.53 -14.22 7.24
N VAL A 43 7.67 -13.52 7.97
CA VAL A 43 6.22 -13.69 7.93
C VAL A 43 5.65 -12.36 7.44
N GLY A 44 5.02 -12.37 6.27
CA GLY A 44 4.57 -11.15 5.59
C GLY A 44 5.68 -10.47 4.78
N SER A 45 5.47 -9.19 4.47
CA SER A 45 6.34 -8.36 3.63
C SER A 45 7.09 -7.28 4.41
N THR A 46 8.28 -6.91 3.91
CA THR A 46 9.09 -5.78 4.41
C THR A 46 8.72 -4.44 3.78
N SER A 47 7.76 -4.41 2.83
CA SER A 47 7.40 -3.23 2.03
C SER A 47 7.09 -1.97 2.85
N THR A 48 6.49 -2.13 4.02
CA THR A 48 6.11 -1.01 4.90
C THR A 48 7.17 -0.64 5.94
N TRP A 49 8.24 -1.44 6.10
CA TRP A 49 9.22 -1.21 7.17
C TRP A 49 9.95 0.13 7.04
N PRO A 50 10.45 0.54 5.86
CA PRO A 50 11.11 1.84 5.71
C PRO A 50 10.19 3.01 6.07
N MET A 51 8.95 3.00 5.56
CA MET A 51 7.97 4.07 5.79
C MET A 51 7.61 4.21 7.28
N GLN A 52 7.36 3.08 7.95
CA GLN A 52 7.11 3.08 9.39
C GLN A 52 8.34 3.59 10.18
N ALA A 53 9.55 3.23 9.73
CA ALA A 53 10.77 3.65 10.38
C ALA A 53 11.06 5.13 10.18
N GLU A 54 10.69 5.70 9.03
CA GLU A 54 10.78 7.13 8.77
C GLU A 54 9.92 7.92 9.76
N LEU A 55 8.63 7.58 9.88
CA LEU A 55 7.71 8.20 10.84
C LEU A 55 8.24 8.08 12.28
N ALA A 56 8.73 6.90 12.66
CA ALA A 56 9.34 6.68 13.97
C ALA A 56 10.62 7.51 14.19
N ALA A 57 11.45 7.68 13.16
CA ALA A 57 12.68 8.46 13.20
C ALA A 57 12.42 9.97 13.33
N ASN A 58 11.29 10.44 12.80
CA ASN A 58 10.86 11.83 12.88
C ASN A 58 10.02 12.15 14.13
N GLY A 59 9.64 11.13 14.91
CA GLY A 59 8.78 11.29 16.08
C GLY A 59 7.29 11.45 15.74
N GLU A 60 6.88 11.13 14.52
CA GLU A 60 5.52 11.23 14.01
C GLU A 60 4.67 10.03 14.43
N PHE A 61 4.57 9.80 15.75
CA PHE A 61 3.98 8.58 16.29
C PHE A 61 2.47 8.45 16.02
N GLU A 62 1.73 9.56 15.97
CA GLU A 62 0.31 9.55 15.61
C GLU A 62 0.10 9.07 14.15
N ALA A 63 0.91 9.59 13.23
CA ALA A 63 0.89 9.16 11.83
C ALA A 63 1.35 7.70 11.70
N LEU A 64 2.33 7.27 12.49
CA LEU A 64 2.75 5.86 12.54
C LEU A 64 1.61 4.94 13.00
N ASP A 65 0.85 5.31 14.03
CA ASP A 65 -0.25 4.49 14.50
C ASP A 65 -1.42 4.45 13.50
N ALA A 66 -1.71 5.57 12.85
CA ALA A 66 -2.65 5.60 11.72
C ALA A 66 -2.19 4.70 10.56
N LEU A 67 -0.90 4.72 10.23
CA LEU A 67 -0.30 3.86 9.21
C LEU A 67 -0.45 2.37 9.57
N LYS A 68 -0.12 1.99 10.82
CA LYS A 68 -0.25 0.60 11.27
C LYS A 68 -1.67 0.06 11.14
N GLY A 69 -2.69 0.89 11.40
CA GLY A 69 -4.10 0.51 11.23
C GLY A 69 -4.47 0.08 9.80
N ARG A 70 -3.67 0.51 8.81
CA ARG A 70 -3.83 0.17 7.38
C ARG A 70 -2.94 -0.98 6.94
N ILE A 71 -2.05 -1.50 7.79
CA ILE A 71 -1.11 -2.55 7.41
C ILE A 71 -1.74 -3.93 7.64
N LYS A 72 -1.73 -4.77 6.59
CA LYS A 72 -2.13 -6.18 6.67
C LYS A 72 -1.09 -7.05 5.98
N GLY A 73 -0.53 -8.02 6.71
CA GLY A 73 0.50 -8.93 6.17
C GLY A 73 1.80 -8.23 5.73
N GLY A 74 2.07 -7.02 6.24
CA GLY A 74 3.24 -6.21 5.88
C GLY A 74 3.03 -5.29 4.67
N PHE A 75 1.85 -5.29 4.05
CA PHE A 75 1.46 -4.39 2.96
C PHE A 75 0.48 -3.32 3.46
N LEU A 76 0.48 -2.16 2.82
CA LEU A 76 -0.62 -1.20 2.96
C LEU A 76 -1.90 -1.75 2.35
N HIS A 77 -3.02 -1.47 2.99
CA HIS A 77 -4.35 -1.88 2.61
C HIS A 77 -5.30 -0.69 2.80
N ASP A 78 -5.52 0.03 1.70
CA ASP A 78 -6.45 1.15 1.64
C ASP A 78 -7.82 0.71 1.19
N ASP A 79 -8.86 1.36 1.68
CA ASP A 79 -10.24 1.08 1.26
C ASP A 79 -10.50 1.59 -0.16
N LEU A 80 -10.17 0.78 -1.17
CA LEU A 80 -10.37 1.10 -2.57
C LEU A 80 -11.83 1.33 -2.93
N THR A 81 -12.80 0.93 -2.10
CA THR A 81 -14.20 1.28 -2.30
C THR A 81 -14.50 2.78 -2.16
N ALA A 82 -13.55 3.58 -1.66
CA ALA A 82 -13.60 5.04 -1.70
C ALA A 82 -13.50 5.61 -3.13
N ILE A 83 -13.01 4.81 -4.09
CA ILE A 83 -12.96 5.15 -5.51
C ILE A 83 -14.29 4.77 -6.16
N GLU A 84 -14.97 5.75 -6.77
CA GLU A 84 -16.24 5.53 -7.43
C GLU A 84 -16.07 4.55 -8.60
N GLY A 85 -16.92 3.51 -8.59
CA GLY A 85 -16.86 2.39 -9.54
C GLY A 85 -16.17 1.14 -8.99
N ILE A 86 -15.44 1.23 -7.88
CA ILE A 86 -14.87 0.06 -7.19
C ILE A 86 -15.83 -0.44 -6.11
N GLY A 87 -16.45 -1.60 -6.37
CA GLY A 87 -17.20 -2.34 -5.35
C GLY A 87 -16.34 -3.34 -4.58
N PRO A 88 -16.85 -3.97 -3.50
CA PRO A 88 -16.09 -4.91 -2.67
C PRO A 88 -15.41 -6.05 -3.44
N LYS A 89 -16.07 -6.58 -4.49
CA LYS A 89 -15.50 -7.63 -5.35
C LYS A 89 -14.33 -7.14 -6.21
N ALA A 90 -14.42 -5.91 -6.73
CA ALA A 90 -13.34 -5.33 -7.51
C ALA A 90 -12.14 -5.03 -6.63
N GLN A 91 -12.37 -4.49 -5.42
CA GLN A 91 -11.33 -4.29 -4.42
C GLN A 91 -10.60 -5.60 -4.09
N GLU A 92 -11.32 -6.69 -3.83
CA GLU A 92 -10.71 -7.99 -3.52
C GLU A 92 -9.82 -8.48 -4.68
N ALA A 93 -10.32 -8.41 -5.93
CA ALA A 93 -9.53 -8.76 -7.11
C ALA A 93 -8.27 -7.90 -7.28
N LEU A 94 -8.39 -6.59 -7.02
CA LEU A 94 -7.25 -5.66 -7.06
C LEU A 94 -6.21 -5.99 -5.98
N TYR A 95 -6.64 -6.29 -4.76
CA TYR A 95 -5.75 -6.70 -3.67
C TYR A 95 -4.98 -7.98 -3.97
N GLU A 96 -5.65 -8.97 -4.57
CA GLU A 96 -5.02 -10.22 -5.01
C GLU A 96 -4.00 -9.96 -6.13
N ALA A 97 -4.31 -9.05 -7.06
CA ALA A 97 -3.42 -8.64 -8.13
C ALA A 97 -2.25 -7.75 -7.67
N GLY A 98 -2.28 -7.24 -6.44
CA GLY A 98 -1.20 -6.45 -5.86
C GLY A 98 -1.49 -4.95 -5.71
N PHE A 99 -2.63 -4.47 -6.20
CA PHE A 99 -3.08 -3.08 -6.03
C PHE A 99 -3.82 -2.97 -4.71
N ARG A 100 -3.10 -2.70 -3.61
CA ARG A 100 -3.62 -2.70 -2.24
C ARG A 100 -3.77 -1.31 -1.64
N SER A 101 -3.15 -0.31 -2.24
CA SER A 101 -3.16 1.08 -1.80
C SER A 101 -3.63 2.03 -2.88
N TYR A 102 -4.05 3.23 -2.47
CA TYR A 102 -4.40 4.29 -3.42
C TYR A 102 -3.21 4.66 -4.31
N ALA A 103 -1.98 4.66 -3.75
CA ALA A 103 -0.78 4.95 -4.51
C ALA A 103 -0.51 3.91 -5.61
N GLU A 104 -0.75 2.62 -5.34
CA GLU A 104 -0.60 1.56 -6.35
C GLU A 104 -1.67 1.66 -7.44
N VAL A 105 -2.91 1.99 -7.10
CA VAL A 105 -3.97 2.20 -8.10
C VAL A 105 -3.72 3.48 -8.92
N ALA A 106 -3.23 4.55 -8.30
CA ALA A 106 -2.88 5.81 -8.96
C ALA A 106 -1.74 5.65 -9.98
N ALA A 107 -0.78 4.79 -9.67
CA ALA A 107 0.36 4.50 -10.54
C ALA A 107 0.07 3.41 -11.59
N ALA A 108 -1.09 2.75 -11.53
CA ALA A 108 -1.45 1.67 -12.43
C ALA A 108 -1.92 2.19 -13.78
N ASP A 109 -1.49 1.51 -14.84
CA ASP A 109 -2.07 1.70 -16.17
C ASP A 109 -3.50 1.15 -16.22
N VAL A 110 -4.38 1.85 -16.94
CA VAL A 110 -5.79 1.47 -17.12
C VAL A 110 -5.90 0.07 -17.74
N GLU A 111 -4.98 -0.31 -18.62
CA GLU A 111 -4.89 -1.65 -19.21
C GLU A 111 -4.61 -2.73 -18.16
N ALA A 112 -3.73 -2.46 -17.20
CA ALA A 112 -3.42 -3.40 -16.13
C ALA A 112 -4.62 -3.60 -15.21
N LEU A 113 -5.32 -2.52 -14.85
CA LEU A 113 -6.55 -2.60 -14.07
C LEU A 113 -7.64 -3.38 -14.82
N ASN A 114 -7.80 -3.14 -16.12
CA ASN A 114 -8.73 -3.90 -16.96
C ASN A 114 -8.40 -5.40 -16.98
N ALA A 115 -7.13 -5.77 -17.12
CA ALA A 115 -6.72 -7.17 -17.11
C ALA A 115 -7.11 -7.89 -15.81
N VAL A 116 -7.00 -7.21 -14.66
CA VAL A 116 -7.47 -7.74 -13.36
C VAL A 116 -8.98 -7.94 -13.37
N LEU A 117 -9.74 -6.94 -13.84
CA LEU A 117 -11.20 -7.03 -13.93
C LEU A 117 -11.65 -8.14 -14.87
N GLU A 118 -10.96 -8.35 -15.99
CA GLU A 118 -11.25 -9.45 -16.90
C GLU A 118 -11.02 -10.82 -16.26
N ALA A 119 -9.89 -11.00 -15.57
CA ALA A 119 -9.56 -12.22 -14.85
C ALA A 119 -10.58 -12.52 -13.73
N ALA A 120 -11.12 -11.47 -13.10
CA ALA A 120 -12.15 -11.57 -12.07
C ALA A 120 -13.60 -11.64 -12.62
N ASN A 121 -13.79 -11.67 -13.94
CA ASN A 121 -15.11 -11.65 -14.60
C ASN A 121 -15.96 -10.41 -14.24
N LEU A 122 -15.32 -9.25 -14.09
CA LEU A 122 -15.91 -7.94 -13.76
C LEU A 122 -15.89 -6.95 -14.94
N LYS A 123 -15.98 -7.46 -16.17
CA LYS A 123 -15.84 -6.70 -17.45
C LYS A 123 -16.84 -5.55 -17.65
N LEU A 124 -17.83 -5.42 -16.79
CA LEU A 124 -18.82 -4.34 -16.84
C LEU A 124 -18.33 -3.06 -16.13
N LEU A 125 -17.26 -3.16 -15.33
CA LEU A 125 -16.62 -2.03 -14.67
C LEU A 125 -15.64 -1.35 -15.64
N THR A 126 -15.45 -0.05 -15.47
CA THR A 126 -14.56 0.77 -16.32
C THR A 126 -13.57 1.52 -15.43
N PRO A 127 -12.28 1.17 -15.46
CA PRO A 127 -11.28 1.73 -14.55
C PRO A 127 -10.69 3.08 -15.01
N ASP A 128 -11.16 3.66 -16.12
CA ASP A 128 -10.58 4.85 -16.75
C ASP A 128 -10.37 6.05 -15.79
N THR A 129 -11.22 6.18 -14.77
CA THR A 129 -11.15 7.27 -13.78
C THR A 129 -10.54 6.84 -12.44
N TRP A 130 -10.27 5.55 -12.24
CA TRP A 130 -9.79 5.03 -10.96
C TRP A 130 -8.40 5.56 -10.60
N PRO A 131 -7.40 5.60 -11.51
CA PRO A 131 -6.09 6.16 -11.17
C PRO A 131 -6.17 7.61 -10.71
N GLN A 132 -7.00 8.44 -11.36
CA GLN A 132 -7.15 9.84 -11.00
C GLN A 132 -7.78 10.02 -9.61
N GLN A 133 -8.84 9.28 -9.32
CA GLN A 133 -9.47 9.30 -7.99
C GLN A 133 -8.51 8.80 -6.90
N ALA A 134 -7.76 7.73 -7.20
CA ALA A 134 -6.78 7.16 -6.29
C ALA A 134 -5.62 8.13 -5.99
N ASP A 135 -5.17 8.90 -6.98
CA ASP A 135 -4.14 9.94 -6.78
C ASP A 135 -4.61 11.03 -5.80
N LEU A 136 -5.86 11.47 -5.92
CA LEU A 136 -6.46 12.44 -4.99
C LEU A 136 -6.57 11.87 -3.57
N LEU A 137 -7.00 10.61 -3.44
CA LEU A 137 -7.05 9.91 -2.15
C LEU A 137 -5.65 9.72 -1.53
N ALA A 138 -4.64 9.39 -2.32
CA ALA A 138 -3.26 9.25 -1.88
C ALA A 138 -2.67 10.57 -1.36
N LYS A 139 -3.11 11.70 -1.93
CA LYS A 139 -2.74 13.06 -1.51
C LYS A 139 -3.60 13.60 -0.36
N GLY A 140 -4.70 12.94 -0.03
CA GLY A 140 -5.68 13.43 0.94
C GLY A 140 -6.52 14.61 0.43
N ASP A 141 -6.57 14.85 -0.88
CA ASP A 141 -7.33 15.94 -1.49
C ASP A 141 -8.81 15.54 -1.67
N LEU A 142 -9.52 15.50 -0.54
CA LEU A 142 -10.91 15.04 -0.48
C LEU A 142 -11.88 16.01 -1.17
N ASP A 143 -11.57 17.30 -1.21
CA ASP A 143 -12.40 18.32 -1.86
C ASP A 143 -12.32 18.19 -3.39
N ALA A 144 -11.11 18.00 -3.95
CA ALA A 144 -10.95 17.72 -5.35
C ALA A 144 -11.55 16.36 -5.74
N LEU A 145 -11.40 15.34 -4.88
CA LEU A 145 -12.02 14.02 -5.11
C LEU A 145 -13.53 14.14 -5.23
N LYS A 146 -14.16 14.85 -4.28
CA LYS A 146 -15.60 15.06 -4.30
C LYS A 146 -16.05 15.81 -5.55
N THR A 147 -15.32 16.86 -5.93
CA THR A 147 -15.62 17.63 -7.15
C THR A 147 -15.54 16.76 -8.40
N LEU A 148 -14.54 15.86 -8.47
CA LEU A 148 -14.41 14.90 -9.55
C LEU A 148 -15.59 13.92 -9.56
N GLN A 149 -15.90 13.31 -8.41
CA GLN A 149 -17.00 12.33 -8.28
C GLN A 149 -18.37 12.94 -8.61
N ASP A 150 -18.64 14.19 -8.22
CA ASP A 150 -19.88 14.89 -8.57
C ASP A 150 -20.06 15.08 -10.09
N GLN A 151 -18.98 15.01 -10.87
CA GLN A 151 -19.02 15.08 -12.34
C GLN A 151 -19.15 13.69 -13.00
N LEU A 152 -18.83 12.62 -12.27
CA LEU A 152 -18.90 11.26 -12.77
C LEU A 152 -20.33 10.70 -12.68
N LYS A 153 -20.62 9.74 -13.55
CA LYS A 153 -21.86 8.95 -13.53
C LYS A 153 -21.52 7.47 -13.33
N GLY A 154 -21.38 7.05 -12.07
CA GLY A 154 -21.03 5.68 -11.73
C GLY A 154 -19.58 5.33 -12.11
N GLY A 155 -18.66 6.26 -11.87
CA GLY A 155 -17.23 6.11 -12.16
C GLY A 155 -16.83 6.38 -13.61
N ARG A 156 -17.74 6.94 -14.41
CA ARG A 156 -17.52 7.29 -15.83
C ARG A 156 -17.67 8.79 -16.05
N ALA A 157 -16.77 9.37 -16.83
CA ALA A 157 -16.87 10.76 -17.30
C ALA A 157 -17.93 10.91 -18.40
#